data_AF-A0AA51RS63-F1
#
_entry.id   AF-A0AA51RS63-F1
#
_cell.length_a   1.000
_cell.length_b   1.000
_cell.length_c   1.000
_cell.angle_alpha   90.00
_cell.angle_beta   90.00
_cell.angle_gamma   90.00
#
_symmetry.space_group_name_H-M   'P 1'
#
loop_
_entity.id
_entity.type
_entity.pdbx_description
1 polymer ?
#
loop_
_entity_poly.entity_id
_entity_poly.type
_entity_poly.pdbx_seq_one_letter_code
_entity_poly.pdbx_strand_id
1 'polypeptide(L)'
;MVINSAPISLPLSTANLSTETVRNETRLQERVPETKPTTENVKLKPSTEETSSSAQRSETRSADGSQAERNVQERGEQQQGQQNSEQRQSGDQSERQSRQEVREQREEQVEVQQLKARDREVRAHEAAHASVGGNLAGSPSYDFKRGPDGQRYAVGGEVPIDVAAVPGDPAATIRKMQQVRRAALAPRDPSSQDQAVAAQATAREAQARAELQEKRTQEQDNESAQTRFEGRLRKLGVIEQPENGDRVSVVA
;
A
#
# COMPACT_ATOMS: atom_id res chain seq x y z
N MET A 1 27.20 42.59 -20.67
CA MET A 1 28.32 41.99 -19.93
C MET A 1 27.87 40.60 -19.51
N VAL A 2 28.51 39.54 -20.00
CA VAL A 2 28.04 38.15 -19.81
C VAL A 2 28.86 37.51 -18.70
N ILE A 3 28.23 37.22 -17.55
CA ILE A 3 28.87 36.49 -16.45
C ILE A 3 28.37 35.05 -16.43
N ASN A 4 29.18 34.17 -17.02
CA ASN A 4 28.95 32.74 -17.09
C ASN A 4 29.42 32.09 -15.78
N SER A 5 28.49 31.71 -14.89
CA SER A 5 28.81 31.07 -13.62
C SER A 5 28.71 29.55 -13.73
N ALA A 6 29.85 28.86 -13.64
CA ALA A 6 29.93 27.41 -13.72
C ALA A 6 29.35 26.71 -12.45
N PRO A 7 28.75 25.52 -12.57
CA PRO A 7 28.28 24.75 -11.41
C PRO A 7 29.45 24.17 -10.62
N ILE A 8 29.40 24.31 -9.29
CA ILE A 8 30.36 23.74 -8.35
C ILE A 8 30.04 22.25 -8.17
N SER A 9 31.03 21.39 -8.40
CA SER A 9 30.93 19.94 -8.15
C SER A 9 31.43 19.62 -6.74
N LEU A 10 30.60 18.93 -5.94
CA LEU A 10 30.96 18.44 -4.60
C LEU A 10 31.09 16.91 -4.62
N PRO A 11 32.17 16.33 -4.04
CA PRO A 11 32.41 14.90 -4.06
C PRO A 11 31.57 14.09 -3.06
N LEU A 12 31.53 12.79 -3.33
CA LEU A 12 30.68 11.75 -2.73
C LEU A 12 30.88 11.52 -1.22
N SER A 13 29.82 11.05 -0.56
CA SER A 13 29.93 10.21 0.64
C SER A 13 28.98 9.00 0.53
N THR A 14 29.55 7.85 0.19
CA THR A 14 28.85 6.56 0.16
C THR A 14 29.00 5.87 1.51
N ALA A 15 28.10 6.17 2.45
CA ALA A 15 28.06 5.47 3.74
C ALA A 15 27.55 4.04 3.57
N ASN A 16 28.40 3.04 3.80
CA ASN A 16 27.98 1.65 3.91
C ASN A 16 27.12 1.48 5.17
N LEU A 17 25.84 1.16 4.99
CA LEU A 17 24.95 0.82 6.10
C LEU A 17 25.12 -0.67 6.45
N SER A 18 25.60 -0.95 7.66
CA SER A 18 25.92 -2.32 8.08
C SER A 18 24.66 -3.15 8.34
N THR A 19 24.61 -4.37 7.80
CA THR A 19 23.50 -5.30 7.92
C THR A 19 23.51 -6.08 9.24
N GLU A 20 23.11 -5.43 10.33
CA GLU A 20 22.74 -6.11 11.58
C GLU A 20 21.30 -5.78 11.98
N THR A 21 20.37 -6.75 11.88
CA THR A 21 19.14 -6.84 12.70
C THR A 21 18.30 -8.09 12.43
N VAL A 22 18.38 -8.73 11.25
CA VAL A 22 17.47 -9.83 10.83
C VAL A 22 17.95 -11.23 11.27
N ARG A 23 18.65 -11.36 12.40
CA ARG A 23 19.22 -12.65 12.87
C ARG A 23 18.48 -13.29 14.06
N ASN A 24 17.43 -12.66 14.56
CA ASN A 24 16.79 -13.02 15.84
C ASN A 24 15.40 -13.66 15.75
N GLU A 25 14.87 -13.95 14.56
CA GLU A 25 13.51 -14.54 14.41
C GLU A 25 13.48 -16.08 14.32
N THR A 26 14.62 -16.74 14.17
CA THR A 26 14.71 -18.21 14.00
C THR A 26 14.56 -19.01 15.31
N ARG A 27 13.98 -18.46 16.39
CA ARG A 27 14.05 -19.06 17.74
C ARG A 27 12.74 -19.16 18.53
N LEU A 28 11.57 -19.14 17.88
CA LEU A 28 10.29 -19.36 18.56
C LEU A 28 9.32 -20.26 17.76
N GLN A 29 9.70 -21.51 17.51
CA GLN A 29 8.76 -22.65 17.35
C GLN A 29 9.52 -24.00 17.35
N GLU A 30 9.46 -24.70 18.47
CA GLU A 30 9.85 -26.11 18.64
C GLU A 30 8.66 -26.85 19.29
N ARG A 31 8.57 -28.18 19.11
CA ARG A 31 7.68 -29.16 19.78
C ARG A 31 6.29 -29.30 19.13
N VAL A 32 5.74 -30.48 18.78
CA VAL A 32 5.97 -31.94 19.08
C VAL A 32 5.34 -32.77 17.90
N PRO A 33 5.38 -34.13 17.82
CA PRO A 33 6.47 -35.14 17.76
C PRO A 33 6.59 -35.89 16.41
N GLU A 34 7.54 -36.83 16.33
CA GLU A 34 7.66 -37.86 15.26
C GLU A 34 6.61 -38.99 15.34
N THR A 35 6.30 -39.61 14.20
CA THR A 35 5.82 -41.02 14.13
C THR A 35 6.37 -41.77 12.91
N LYS A 36 6.91 -42.97 13.15
CA LYS A 36 7.26 -44.04 12.19
C LYS A 36 7.15 -45.39 12.96
N PRO A 37 7.20 -46.57 12.30
CA PRO A 37 6.75 -46.93 10.95
C PRO A 37 5.81 -48.16 10.96
N THR A 38 5.16 -48.52 9.85
CA THR A 38 4.76 -49.92 9.61
C THR A 38 4.77 -50.28 8.12
N THR A 39 5.22 -51.50 7.83
CA THR A 39 5.35 -52.15 6.53
C THR A 39 4.08 -52.90 6.12
N GLU A 40 3.78 -53.02 4.82
CA GLU A 40 3.31 -54.30 4.27
C GLU A 40 3.64 -54.52 2.78
N ASN A 41 3.62 -55.78 2.35
CA ASN A 41 4.14 -56.28 1.07
C ASN A 41 3.02 -56.73 0.11
N VAL A 42 3.17 -56.46 -1.18
CA VAL A 42 2.75 -57.35 -2.29
C VAL A 42 3.78 -57.14 -3.43
N LYS A 43 4.82 -57.96 -3.62
CA LYS A 43 4.90 -59.37 -4.05
C LYS A 43 4.27 -59.63 -5.44
N LEU A 44 5.13 -59.73 -6.47
CA LEU A 44 5.17 -60.87 -7.41
C LEU A 44 6.46 -60.82 -8.27
N LYS A 45 7.13 -61.96 -8.32
CA LYS A 45 8.33 -62.37 -9.08
C LYS A 45 7.94 -63.70 -9.80
N PRO A 46 8.82 -64.39 -10.55
CA PRO A 46 9.73 -63.97 -11.62
C PRO A 46 9.67 -64.96 -12.83
N SER A 47 10.56 -64.81 -13.83
CA SER A 47 11.06 -65.96 -14.60
C SER A 47 12.41 -65.67 -15.30
N THR A 48 13.48 -66.27 -14.75
CA THR A 48 14.61 -66.99 -15.41
C THR A 48 15.38 -66.31 -16.57
N GLU A 49 16.70 -66.04 -16.47
CA GLU A 49 17.88 -66.98 -16.44
C GLU A 49 18.10 -67.69 -17.81
N GLU A 50 19.23 -67.51 -18.54
CA GLU A 50 20.63 -67.99 -18.34
C GLU A 50 20.85 -69.47 -18.79
N THR A 51 21.91 -69.90 -19.53
CA THR A 51 23.15 -69.30 -20.09
C THR A 51 23.57 -70.07 -21.39
N SER A 52 24.59 -69.59 -22.14
CA SER A 52 25.50 -70.40 -23.02
C SER A 52 24.94 -71.00 -24.33
N SER A 53 25.69 -71.40 -25.39
CA SER A 53 26.98 -71.05 -26.02
C SER A 53 27.29 -72.13 -27.09
N SER A 54 27.95 -71.75 -28.18
CA SER A 54 28.83 -72.60 -29.05
C SER A 54 28.28 -73.46 -30.21
N ALA A 55 29.16 -73.65 -31.20
CA ALA A 55 29.15 -74.54 -32.37
C ALA A 55 28.14 -74.26 -33.53
N GLN A 56 28.43 -74.61 -34.80
CA GLN A 56 29.64 -74.49 -35.65
C GLN A 56 29.28 -74.95 -37.09
N ARG A 57 29.79 -74.28 -38.15
CA ARG A 57 29.86 -74.76 -39.56
C ARG A 57 28.49 -74.97 -40.26
N SER A 58 28.34 -74.92 -41.59
CA SER A 58 29.21 -74.50 -42.71
C SER A 58 28.36 -74.20 -43.96
N GLU A 59 28.84 -73.29 -44.82
CA GLU A 59 28.71 -73.18 -46.30
C GLU A 59 27.47 -73.83 -47.01
N THR A 60 26.78 -73.20 -47.98
CA THR A 60 27.33 -72.71 -49.25
C THR A 60 26.27 -71.97 -50.12
N ARG A 61 26.73 -71.00 -50.93
CA ARG A 61 26.33 -70.71 -52.34
C ARG A 61 24.91 -70.19 -52.74
N SER A 62 24.96 -68.98 -53.31
CA SER A 62 24.50 -68.59 -54.67
C SER A 62 23.10 -67.98 -54.91
N ALA A 63 23.07 -67.15 -55.95
CA ALA A 63 21.95 -66.40 -56.56
C ALA A 63 21.31 -65.33 -55.65
N ASP A 64 21.58 -64.04 -55.84
CA ASP A 64 21.12 -63.19 -56.97
C ASP A 64 19.60 -62.95 -56.93
N GLY A 65 19.23 -61.77 -56.43
CA GLY A 65 17.85 -61.36 -56.16
C GLY A 65 17.76 -60.06 -55.36
N SER A 66 16.88 -59.16 -55.83
CA SER A 66 16.35 -57.98 -55.13
C SER A 66 17.30 -56.99 -54.41
N GLN A 67 18.11 -56.26 -55.20
CA GLN A 67 18.53 -54.89 -54.79
C GLN A 67 17.35 -53.89 -54.68
N ALA A 68 16.12 -54.31 -55.01
CA ALA A 68 14.92 -53.48 -54.94
C ALA A 68 14.27 -53.39 -53.55
N GLU A 69 14.50 -54.35 -52.64
CA GLU A 69 13.75 -54.42 -51.37
C GLU A 69 14.41 -53.64 -50.23
N ARG A 70 15.75 -53.57 -50.17
CA ARG A 70 16.47 -52.74 -49.17
C ARG A 70 16.13 -51.26 -49.30
N ASN A 71 15.90 -50.80 -50.53
CA ASN A 71 15.56 -49.42 -50.87
C ASN A 71 14.13 -49.01 -50.45
N VAL A 72 13.28 -49.98 -50.05
CA VAL A 72 11.94 -49.75 -49.49
C VAL A 72 12.01 -49.71 -47.96
N GLN A 73 12.82 -50.59 -47.35
CA GLN A 73 13.04 -50.66 -45.91
C GLN A 73 13.62 -49.35 -45.35
N GLU A 74 14.74 -48.87 -45.92
CA GLU A 74 15.38 -47.61 -45.49
C GLU A 74 14.47 -46.38 -45.64
N ARG A 75 13.56 -46.41 -46.62
CA ARG A 75 12.64 -45.30 -46.90
C ARG A 75 11.48 -45.24 -45.90
N GLY A 76 11.02 -46.38 -45.39
CA GLY A 76 10.04 -46.46 -44.31
C GLY A 76 10.62 -46.01 -42.96
N GLU A 77 11.86 -46.40 -42.67
CA GLU A 77 12.57 -45.98 -41.45
C GLU A 77 12.86 -44.48 -41.42
N GLN A 78 13.22 -43.88 -42.57
CA GLN A 78 13.39 -42.43 -42.70
C GLN A 78 12.08 -41.65 -42.49
N GLN A 79 10.94 -42.15 -42.98
CA GLN A 79 9.64 -41.51 -42.77
C GLN A 79 9.14 -41.62 -41.31
N GLN A 80 9.31 -42.78 -40.66
CA GLN A 80 8.98 -42.92 -39.24
C GLN A 80 9.91 -42.08 -38.34
N GLY A 81 11.19 -41.93 -38.70
CA GLY A 81 12.13 -41.06 -38.00
C GLY A 81 11.71 -39.59 -38.02
N GLN A 82 11.25 -39.09 -39.18
CA GLN A 82 10.77 -37.71 -39.34
C GLN A 82 9.50 -37.46 -38.50
N GLN A 83 8.48 -38.30 -38.63
CA GLN A 83 7.22 -38.17 -37.87
C GLN A 83 7.44 -38.21 -36.34
N ASN A 84 8.33 -39.09 -35.86
CA ASN A 84 8.69 -39.17 -34.44
C ASN A 84 9.46 -37.92 -33.97
N SER A 85 10.28 -37.30 -34.83
CA SER A 85 10.97 -36.03 -34.50
C SER A 85 10.00 -34.84 -34.41
N GLU A 86 9.04 -34.74 -35.34
CA GLU A 86 8.01 -33.69 -35.38
C GLU A 86 7.07 -33.78 -34.16
N GLN A 87 6.64 -35.00 -33.81
CA GLN A 87 5.77 -35.22 -32.66
C GLN A 87 6.48 -34.98 -31.32
N ARG A 88 7.80 -35.25 -31.22
CA ARG A 88 8.62 -34.87 -30.06
C ARG A 88 8.82 -33.36 -29.95
N GLN A 89 9.05 -32.66 -31.06
CA GLN A 89 9.15 -31.20 -31.07
C GLN A 89 7.82 -30.53 -30.69
N SER A 90 6.69 -31.06 -31.16
CA SER A 90 5.35 -30.58 -30.79
C SER A 90 5.06 -30.77 -29.29
N GLY A 91 5.43 -31.92 -28.72
CA GLY A 91 5.30 -32.18 -27.27
C GLY A 91 6.15 -31.22 -26.41
N ASP A 92 7.42 -31.04 -26.77
CA ASP A 92 8.34 -30.12 -26.07
C ASP A 92 7.86 -28.65 -26.17
N GLN A 93 7.27 -28.22 -27.30
CA GLN A 93 6.66 -26.89 -27.40
C GLN A 93 5.42 -26.75 -26.50
N SER A 94 4.55 -27.75 -26.44
CA SER A 94 3.36 -27.74 -25.57
C SER A 94 3.70 -27.73 -24.07
N GLU A 95 4.73 -28.50 -23.65
CA GLU A 95 5.24 -28.46 -22.28
C GLU A 95 5.87 -27.11 -21.92
N ARG A 96 6.53 -26.43 -22.87
CA ARG A 96 7.08 -25.09 -22.64
C ARG A 96 5.98 -24.04 -22.52
N GLN A 97 4.96 -24.09 -23.39
CA GLN A 97 3.80 -23.17 -23.34
C GLN A 97 3.04 -23.30 -22.02
N SER A 98 2.68 -24.51 -21.62
CA SER A 98 1.97 -24.76 -20.35
C SER A 98 2.79 -24.35 -19.11
N ARG A 99 4.12 -24.57 -19.10
CA ARG A 99 4.99 -24.04 -18.03
C ARG A 99 5.03 -22.51 -18.00
N GLN A 100 4.94 -21.86 -19.17
CA GLN A 100 4.91 -20.41 -19.26
C GLN A 100 3.57 -19.83 -18.81
N GLU A 101 2.43 -20.41 -19.23
CA GLU A 101 1.09 -20.03 -18.75
C GLU A 101 0.98 -20.16 -17.22
N VAL A 102 1.46 -21.27 -16.64
CA VAL A 102 1.48 -21.46 -15.17
C VAL A 102 2.37 -20.44 -14.45
N ARG A 103 3.41 -19.94 -15.12
CA ARG A 103 4.27 -18.88 -14.58
C ARG A 103 3.58 -17.51 -14.65
N GLU A 104 3.00 -17.17 -15.80
CA GLU A 104 2.25 -15.92 -16.01
C GLU A 104 1.08 -15.81 -15.01
N GLN A 105 0.29 -16.88 -14.84
CA GLN A 105 -0.79 -16.94 -13.84
C GLN A 105 -0.29 -16.74 -12.39
N ARG A 106 0.93 -17.17 -12.05
CA ARG A 106 1.51 -16.92 -10.72
C ARG A 106 1.95 -15.47 -10.56
N GLU A 107 2.52 -14.87 -11.60
CA GLU A 107 2.94 -13.47 -11.62
C GLU A 107 1.71 -12.54 -11.50
N GLU A 108 0.63 -12.83 -12.23
CA GLU A 108 -0.68 -12.16 -12.09
C GLU A 108 -1.28 -12.28 -10.68
N GLN A 109 -1.27 -13.48 -10.09
CA GLN A 109 -1.76 -13.71 -8.73
C GLN A 109 -0.96 -12.94 -7.67
N VAL A 110 0.34 -12.74 -7.88
CA VAL A 110 1.18 -11.91 -7.01
C VAL A 110 0.84 -10.43 -7.19
N GLU A 111 0.66 -9.93 -8.41
CA GLU A 111 0.23 -8.54 -8.65
C GLU A 111 -1.12 -8.25 -8.01
N VAL A 112 -2.12 -9.13 -8.21
CA VAL A 112 -3.46 -8.97 -7.60
C VAL A 112 -3.39 -8.94 -6.07
N GLN A 113 -2.53 -9.73 -5.45
CA GLN A 113 -2.32 -9.69 -4.00
C GLN A 113 -1.68 -8.37 -3.53
N GLN A 114 -0.70 -7.84 -4.27
CA GLN A 114 -0.10 -6.54 -3.98
C GLN A 114 -1.09 -5.38 -4.14
N LEU A 115 -1.95 -5.44 -5.17
CA LEU A 115 -3.01 -4.45 -5.37
C LEU A 115 -4.07 -4.52 -4.26
N LYS A 116 -4.45 -5.73 -3.81
CA LYS A 116 -5.34 -5.94 -2.64
C LYS A 116 -4.73 -5.50 -1.30
N ALA A 117 -3.41 -5.57 -1.13
CA ALA A 117 -2.73 -5.00 0.04
C ALA A 117 -2.85 -3.47 0.02
N ARG A 118 -2.42 -2.84 -1.08
CA ARG A 118 -2.44 -1.39 -1.26
C ARG A 118 -3.84 -0.77 -1.18
N ASP A 119 -4.86 -1.39 -1.77
CA ASP A 119 -6.25 -0.90 -1.69
C ASP A 119 -6.74 -0.84 -0.23
N ARG A 120 -6.40 -1.84 0.59
CA ARG A 120 -6.73 -1.85 2.02
C ARG A 120 -5.96 -0.79 2.81
N GLU A 121 -4.67 -0.61 2.51
CA GLU A 121 -3.81 0.41 3.12
C GLU A 121 -4.31 1.83 2.80
N VAL A 122 -4.54 2.13 1.52
CA VAL A 122 -5.08 3.43 1.05
C VAL A 122 -6.45 3.70 1.67
N ARG A 123 -7.38 2.74 1.64
CA ARG A 123 -8.70 2.92 2.29
C ARG A 123 -8.59 3.17 3.78
N ALA A 124 -7.68 2.50 4.48
CA ALA A 124 -7.45 2.72 5.91
C ALA A 124 -6.81 4.09 6.19
N HIS A 125 -5.92 4.55 5.30
CA HIS A 125 -5.31 5.88 5.34
C HIS A 125 -6.37 6.99 5.21
N GLU A 126 -7.17 6.96 4.14
CA GLU A 126 -8.25 7.95 3.95
C GLU A 126 -9.32 7.88 5.05
N ALA A 127 -9.65 6.67 5.52
CA ALA A 127 -10.58 6.51 6.64
C ALA A 127 -10.05 7.11 7.95
N ALA A 128 -8.74 7.08 8.19
CA ALA A 128 -8.12 7.74 9.35
C ALA A 128 -8.26 9.27 9.25
N HIS A 129 -7.97 9.87 8.09
CA HIS A 129 -8.19 11.30 7.86
C HIS A 129 -9.65 11.70 8.04
N ALA A 130 -10.58 11.00 7.38
CA ALA A 130 -12.01 11.32 7.43
C ALA A 130 -12.61 11.15 8.84
N SER A 131 -12.25 10.07 9.56
CA SER A 131 -12.78 9.81 10.91
C SER A 131 -12.30 10.82 11.95
N VAL A 132 -11.06 11.30 11.86
CA VAL A 132 -10.54 12.35 12.76
C VAL A 132 -10.99 13.75 12.30
N GLY A 133 -11.11 14.01 10.99
CA GLY A 133 -11.63 15.28 10.48
C GLY A 133 -13.12 15.50 10.79
N GLY A 134 -13.92 14.43 10.80
CA GLY A 134 -15.36 14.51 11.01
C GLY A 134 -15.99 15.52 10.05
N ASN A 135 -16.80 16.44 10.58
CA ASN A 135 -17.48 17.47 9.77
C ASN A 135 -16.54 18.46 9.05
N LEU A 136 -15.24 18.46 9.34
CA LEU A 136 -14.23 19.30 8.68
C LEU A 136 -13.50 18.59 7.53
N ALA A 137 -13.68 17.27 7.41
CA ALA A 137 -13.22 16.48 6.28
C ALA A 137 -14.36 16.30 5.27
N GLY A 138 -14.03 16.36 3.99
CA GLY A 138 -14.93 15.93 2.92
C GLY A 138 -14.94 14.40 2.77
N SER A 139 -15.67 13.93 1.75
CA SER A 139 -15.64 12.52 1.36
C SER A 139 -14.27 12.14 0.78
N PRO A 140 -13.72 10.95 1.09
CA PRO A 140 -12.53 10.43 0.44
C PRO A 140 -12.66 10.33 -1.09
N SER A 141 -11.60 10.74 -1.77
CA SER A 141 -11.34 10.48 -3.19
C SER A 141 -10.30 9.37 -3.33
N TYR A 142 -10.35 8.61 -4.43
CA TYR A 142 -9.45 7.46 -4.66
C TYR A 142 -8.99 7.39 -6.12
N ASP A 143 -7.69 7.17 -6.29
CA ASP A 143 -7.07 6.81 -7.57
C ASP A 143 -7.04 5.29 -7.73
N PHE A 144 -7.49 4.80 -8.89
CA PHE A 144 -7.66 3.37 -9.14
C PHE A 144 -6.73 2.84 -10.24
N LYS A 145 -6.05 1.72 -9.95
CA LYS A 145 -5.42 0.87 -10.98
C LYS A 145 -6.29 -0.35 -11.27
N ARG A 146 -6.38 -0.77 -12.53
CA ARG A 146 -7.01 -2.03 -12.92
C ARG A 146 -6.00 -3.19 -12.80
N GLY A 147 -6.38 -4.28 -12.16
CA GLY A 147 -5.59 -5.51 -12.08
C GLY A 147 -5.77 -6.43 -13.30
N PRO A 148 -4.93 -7.48 -13.45
CA PRO A 148 -5.09 -8.49 -14.50
C PRO A 148 -6.37 -9.31 -14.34
N ASP A 149 -6.90 -9.42 -13.12
CA ASP A 149 -8.24 -9.95 -12.80
C ASP A 149 -9.41 -9.06 -13.27
N GLY A 150 -9.10 -7.93 -13.92
CA GLY A 150 -10.07 -6.97 -14.43
C GLY A 150 -10.70 -6.04 -13.37
N GLN A 151 -10.44 -6.25 -12.08
CA GLN A 151 -10.98 -5.45 -10.97
C GLN A 151 -10.22 -4.13 -10.82
N ARG A 152 -10.80 -3.16 -10.09
CA ARG A 152 -10.15 -1.87 -9.76
C ARG A 152 -9.76 -1.83 -8.29
N TYR A 153 -8.53 -1.41 -8.04
CA TYR A 153 -7.91 -1.32 -6.71
C TYR A 153 -7.44 0.11 -6.47
N ALA A 154 -7.73 0.66 -5.28
CA ALA A 154 -7.21 1.96 -4.88
C ALA A 154 -5.69 1.87 -4.73
N VAL A 155 -4.98 2.81 -5.34
CA VAL A 155 -3.50 2.91 -5.29
C VAL A 155 -3.02 4.25 -4.73
N GLY A 156 -3.92 5.22 -4.62
CA GLY A 156 -3.77 6.49 -3.92
C GLY A 156 -5.16 7.02 -3.54
N GLY A 157 -5.19 8.08 -2.75
CA GLY A 157 -6.41 8.76 -2.34
C GLY A 157 -6.09 10.10 -1.68
N GLU A 158 -7.13 10.87 -1.41
CA GLU A 158 -7.03 12.06 -0.57
C GLU A 158 -8.37 12.36 0.12
N VAL A 159 -8.28 13.00 1.29
CA VAL A 159 -9.43 13.58 2.00
C VAL A 159 -9.25 15.09 2.05
N PRO A 160 -10.11 15.90 1.39
CA PRO A 160 -10.02 17.36 1.49
C PRO A 160 -10.42 17.80 2.90
N ILE A 161 -9.60 18.64 3.55
CA ILE A 161 -9.84 19.16 4.90
C ILE A 161 -10.00 20.68 4.86
N ASP A 162 -11.05 21.21 5.49
CA ASP A 162 -11.34 22.65 5.52
C ASP A 162 -10.39 23.42 6.44
N VAL A 163 -9.39 24.05 5.83
CA VAL A 163 -8.38 24.92 6.48
C VAL A 163 -8.79 26.38 6.65
N ALA A 164 -10.03 26.78 6.32
CA ALA A 164 -10.45 28.18 6.39
C ALA A 164 -10.64 28.65 7.84
N ALA A 165 -10.37 29.94 8.12
CA ALA A 165 -10.72 30.55 9.40
C ALA A 165 -12.24 30.69 9.57
N VAL A 166 -12.71 30.82 10.82
CA VAL A 166 -14.10 31.14 11.15
C VAL A 166 -14.22 32.67 11.26
N PRO A 167 -14.95 33.36 10.36
CA PRO A 167 -15.00 34.83 10.36
C PRO A 167 -15.53 35.39 11.68
N GLY A 168 -14.83 36.37 12.25
CA GLY A 168 -15.21 37.08 13.48
C GLY A 168 -15.04 36.31 14.80
N ASP A 169 -14.77 35.00 14.75
CA ASP A 169 -14.52 34.15 15.92
C ASP A 169 -13.11 33.50 15.86
N PRO A 170 -12.08 34.18 16.39
CA PRO A 170 -10.75 33.60 16.51
C PRO A 170 -10.71 32.41 17.47
N ALA A 171 -11.60 32.33 18.47
CA ALA A 171 -11.65 31.19 19.39
C ALA A 171 -12.21 29.93 18.72
N ALA A 172 -13.22 30.04 17.87
CA ALA A 172 -13.66 28.95 16.99
C ALA A 172 -12.59 28.59 15.97
N THR A 173 -11.89 29.57 15.40
CA THR A 173 -10.77 29.32 14.47
C THR A 173 -9.67 28.47 15.13
N ILE A 174 -9.25 28.78 16.36
CA ILE A 174 -8.28 27.98 17.11
C ILE A 174 -8.77 26.52 17.25
N ARG A 175 -10.01 26.31 17.69
CA ARG A 175 -10.59 24.96 17.85
C ARG A 175 -10.66 24.20 16.53
N LYS A 176 -11.07 24.88 15.45
CA LYS A 176 -11.13 24.32 14.09
C LYS A 176 -9.73 23.91 13.61
N MET A 177 -8.75 24.80 13.69
CA MET A 177 -7.37 24.52 13.24
C MET A 177 -6.68 23.42 14.05
N GLN A 178 -6.98 23.29 15.35
CA GLN A 178 -6.53 22.16 16.16
C GLN A 178 -7.09 20.83 15.66
N GLN A 179 -8.37 20.78 15.30
CA GLN A 179 -8.99 19.58 14.74
C GLN A 179 -8.45 19.26 13.34
N VAL A 180 -8.29 20.26 12.48
CA VAL A 180 -7.67 20.14 11.15
C VAL A 180 -6.26 19.56 11.24
N ARG A 181 -5.39 20.08 12.13
CA ARG A 181 -4.05 19.52 12.34
C ARG A 181 -4.10 18.06 12.79
N ARG A 182 -5.01 17.71 13.71
CA ARG A 182 -5.17 16.33 14.18
C ARG A 182 -5.63 15.39 13.07
N ALA A 183 -6.50 15.86 12.18
CA ALA A 183 -7.01 15.08 11.05
C ALA A 183 -5.95 14.86 9.97
N ALA A 184 -5.17 15.89 9.64
CA ALA A 184 -4.05 15.78 8.71
C ALA A 184 -2.92 14.86 9.26
N LEU A 185 -2.69 14.85 10.57
CA LEU A 185 -1.70 13.97 11.20
C LEU A 185 -2.32 12.67 11.78
N ALA A 186 -3.46 12.22 11.24
CA ALA A 186 -4.18 11.05 11.76
C ALA A 186 -3.58 9.69 11.35
N PRO A 187 -3.13 9.47 10.09
CA PRO A 187 -2.40 8.25 9.74
C PRO A 187 -1.02 8.20 10.43
N ARG A 188 -0.46 6.99 10.52
CA ARG A 188 0.89 6.77 11.08
C ARG A 188 2.02 7.33 10.21
N ASP A 189 1.78 7.41 8.91
CA ASP A 189 2.73 7.91 7.91
C ASP A 189 1.99 8.89 6.98
N PRO A 190 1.76 10.14 7.42
CA PRO A 190 0.98 11.14 6.67
C PRO A 190 1.77 11.66 5.47
N SER A 191 1.10 11.91 4.34
CA SER A 191 1.76 12.35 3.13
C SER A 191 2.35 13.77 3.26
N SER A 192 3.19 14.18 2.31
CA SER A 192 3.71 15.56 2.26
C SER A 192 2.61 16.62 2.10
N GLN A 193 1.49 16.26 1.46
CA GLN A 193 0.30 17.11 1.34
C GLN A 193 -0.39 17.30 2.69
N ASP A 194 -0.55 16.23 3.47
CA ASP A 194 -1.14 16.29 4.81
C ASP A 194 -0.25 17.06 5.79
N GLN A 195 1.06 16.85 5.72
CA GLN A 195 2.03 17.62 6.51
C GLN A 195 1.95 19.12 6.17
N ALA A 196 1.74 19.47 4.90
CA ALA A 196 1.52 20.86 4.48
C ALA A 196 0.19 21.43 5.02
N VAL A 197 -0.90 20.65 5.02
CA VAL A 197 -2.19 21.02 5.64
C VAL A 197 -2.04 21.23 7.16
N ALA A 198 -1.31 20.34 7.85
CA ALA A 198 -1.02 20.46 9.28
C ALA A 198 -0.17 21.70 9.62
N ALA A 199 0.81 22.04 8.78
CA ALA A 199 1.61 23.26 8.90
C ALA A 199 0.76 24.53 8.68
N GLN A 200 -0.07 24.53 7.64
CA GLN A 200 -1.03 25.63 7.37
C GLN A 200 -2.01 25.85 8.53
N ALA A 201 -2.56 24.77 9.09
CA ALA A 201 -3.45 24.84 10.24
C ALA A 201 -2.73 25.40 11.47
N THR A 202 -1.47 25.02 11.70
CA THR A 202 -0.65 25.56 12.78
C THR A 202 -0.37 27.05 12.63
N ALA A 203 -0.08 27.52 11.41
CA ALA A 203 0.09 28.95 11.13
C ALA A 203 -1.20 29.75 11.39
N ARG A 204 -2.36 29.25 10.93
CA ARG A 204 -3.66 29.88 11.17
C ARG A 204 -4.08 29.83 12.64
N GLU A 205 -3.75 28.78 13.39
CA GLU A 205 -3.96 28.72 14.83
C GLU A 205 -3.13 29.78 15.57
N ALA A 206 -1.89 30.02 15.14
CA ALA A 206 -1.03 31.05 15.72
C ALA A 206 -1.57 32.47 15.43
N GLN A 207 -2.03 32.74 14.20
CA GLN A 207 -2.69 33.99 13.84
C GLN A 207 -3.96 34.22 14.69
N ALA A 208 -4.85 33.23 14.76
CA ALA A 208 -6.08 33.34 15.54
C ALA A 208 -5.84 33.50 17.05
N ARG A 209 -4.71 32.99 17.59
CA ARG A 209 -4.30 33.29 18.97
C ARG A 209 -3.94 34.77 19.18
N ALA A 210 -3.23 35.38 18.23
CA ALA A 210 -2.92 36.81 18.29
C ALA A 210 -4.19 37.66 18.18
N GLU A 211 -5.07 37.35 17.22
CA GLU A 211 -6.38 38.02 17.06
C GLU A 211 -7.26 37.89 18.32
N LEU A 212 -7.29 36.72 18.97
CA LEU A 212 -8.03 36.52 20.22
C LEU A 212 -7.46 37.35 21.38
N GLN A 213 -6.13 37.51 21.44
CA GLN A 213 -5.49 38.36 22.45
C GLN A 213 -5.80 39.84 22.22
N GLU A 214 -5.72 40.31 20.97
CA GLU A 214 -6.06 41.70 20.62
C GLU A 214 -7.53 42.02 20.92
N LYS A 215 -8.45 41.13 20.50
CA LYS A 215 -9.88 41.29 20.75
C LYS A 215 -10.20 41.42 22.24
N ARG A 216 -9.55 40.62 23.11
CA ARG A 216 -9.71 40.71 24.57
C ARG A 216 -9.25 42.04 25.14
N THR A 217 -8.13 42.59 24.65
CA THR A 217 -7.65 43.92 25.08
C THR A 217 -8.65 45.00 24.66
N GLN A 218 -9.13 44.96 23.41
CA GLN A 218 -10.14 45.90 22.90
C GLN A 218 -11.47 45.81 23.69
N GLU A 219 -11.91 44.61 24.05
CA GLU A 219 -13.09 44.39 24.90
C GLU A 219 -12.90 45.02 26.30
N GLN A 220 -11.75 44.78 26.96
CA GLN A 220 -11.43 45.36 28.26
C GLN A 220 -11.31 46.90 28.25
N ASP A 221 -10.72 47.47 27.20
CA ASP A 221 -10.61 48.92 27.03
C ASP A 221 -12.00 49.56 26.80
N ASN A 222 -12.87 48.89 26.03
CA ASN A 222 -14.24 49.34 25.80
C ASN A 222 -15.10 49.26 27.07
N GLU A 223 -15.06 48.16 27.83
CA GLU A 223 -15.73 48.03 29.13
C GLU A 223 -15.25 49.10 30.12
N SER A 224 -13.92 49.35 30.15
CA SER A 224 -13.32 50.39 30.97
C SER A 224 -13.78 51.80 30.56
N ALA A 225 -13.89 52.07 29.26
CA ALA A 225 -14.38 53.35 28.73
C ALA A 225 -15.87 53.57 29.04
N GLN A 226 -16.72 52.55 28.85
CA GLN A 226 -18.14 52.57 29.19
C GLN A 226 -18.34 52.82 30.70
N THR A 227 -17.63 52.07 31.55
CA THR A 227 -17.70 52.23 33.02
C THR A 227 -17.31 53.64 33.47
N ARG A 228 -16.25 54.21 32.87
CA ARG A 228 -15.82 55.61 33.13
C ARG A 228 -16.84 56.64 32.63
N PHE A 229 -17.48 56.37 31.49
CA PHE A 229 -18.51 57.25 30.92
C PHE A 229 -19.79 57.25 31.78
N GLU A 230 -20.30 56.08 32.15
CA GLU A 230 -21.43 55.98 33.08
C GLU A 230 -21.14 56.63 34.43
N GLY A 231 -19.95 56.41 35.00
CA GLY A 231 -19.52 57.05 36.25
C GLY A 231 -19.52 58.58 36.15
N ARG A 232 -19.17 59.13 34.98
CA ARG A 232 -19.26 60.57 34.70
C ARG A 232 -20.71 61.04 34.59
N LEU A 233 -21.57 60.30 33.90
CA LEU A 233 -22.99 60.64 33.76
C LEU A 233 -23.74 60.59 35.10
N ARG A 234 -23.46 59.58 35.94
CA ARG A 234 -23.95 59.51 37.33
C ARG A 234 -23.49 60.72 38.15
N LYS A 235 -22.22 61.13 38.05
CA LYS A 235 -21.70 62.33 38.73
C LYS A 235 -22.33 63.64 38.25
N LEU A 236 -22.84 63.68 37.01
CA LEU A 236 -23.54 64.83 36.43
C LEU A 236 -25.06 64.81 36.68
N GLY A 237 -25.60 63.82 37.40
CA GLY A 237 -27.04 63.71 37.66
C GLY A 237 -27.88 63.34 36.43
N VAL A 238 -27.27 62.81 35.37
CA VAL A 238 -27.94 62.46 34.10
C VAL A 238 -28.58 61.06 34.16
N ILE A 239 -28.19 60.25 35.14
CA ILE A 239 -28.72 58.89 35.37
C ILE A 239 -29.04 58.78 36.85
N GLU A 240 -30.30 58.46 37.19
CA GLU A 240 -30.74 58.24 38.57
C GLU A 240 -30.13 56.95 39.17
N GLN A 241 -30.11 56.88 40.50
CA GLN A 241 -29.70 55.68 41.20
C GLN A 241 -30.78 54.61 41.07
N PRO A 242 -30.43 53.31 40.93
CA PRO A 242 -31.37 52.26 41.26
C PRO A 242 -31.66 52.34 42.76
N GLU A 243 -32.86 52.82 43.12
CA GLU A 243 -33.36 52.84 44.49
C GLU A 243 -33.23 51.42 45.09
N ASN A 244 -32.41 51.30 46.14
CA ASN A 244 -32.22 50.06 46.89
C ASN A 244 -33.45 49.78 47.75
N GLY A 245 -34.56 49.38 47.11
CA GLY A 245 -35.88 49.64 47.71
C GLY A 245 -37.06 48.82 47.23
N ASP A 246 -36.88 47.62 46.64
CA ASP A 246 -38.00 46.66 46.68
C ASP A 246 -37.57 45.19 46.81
N ARG A 247 -37.74 44.67 48.03
CA ARG A 247 -37.81 43.22 48.27
C ARG A 247 -39.21 42.77 47.88
N VAL A 248 -39.41 42.44 46.61
CA VAL A 248 -40.63 41.77 46.16
C VAL A 248 -40.70 40.39 46.81
N SER A 249 -41.34 40.33 47.97
CA SER A 249 -41.69 39.10 48.65
C SER A 249 -42.76 38.39 47.85
N VAL A 250 -42.36 37.39 47.06
CA VAL A 250 -43.30 36.42 46.50
C VAL A 250 -43.76 35.54 47.66
N VAL A 251 -44.95 35.84 48.18
CA VAL A 251 -45.66 35.07 49.20
C VAL A 251 -46.64 34.14 48.48
N ALA A 252 -46.64 32.87 48.90
CA ALA A 252 -47.51 31.76 48.47
C ALA A 252 -47.23 31.19 47.06
#